data_AF-A0A7Y2VRJ5-F1
#
_entry.id   AF-A0A7Y2VRJ5-F1
#
_cell.length_a   1.000
_cell.length_b   1.000
_cell.length_c   1.000
_cell.angle_alpha   90.00
_cell.angle_beta   90.00
_cell.angle_gamma   90.00
#
_symmetry.space_group_name_H-M   'P 1'
#
loop_
_entity.id
_entity.type
_entity.pdbx_description
1 polymer ?
#
loop_
_entity_poly.entity_id
_entity_poly.type
_entity_poly.pdbx_seq_one_letter_code
_entity_poly.pdbx_strand_id
1 'polypeptide(L)'
;MYTFSNRLKIGAIVLMALGIVGMGVGFVSVPSTPEEAKAMVAAHDDGHGDSHAEEGEHLAEDTAHAGTADHDAAHDEHLMHQLQNRPWSAVYVAAFFFFMIALGVLAFYAIQRAAQAGWSPLLFRVMEGITAYLVPGGIAVFVLLVLSVMHFNHMFVWMDADVVAEDALLQGKAGYLNPTFFLIRAAIFLGGWILYREVSRRLSLAQDEASDNRNFVKNFRWSAGFLVFYLVTESMMSWDWIMSVDP
;
A
#
# COMPACT_ATOMS: atom_id res chain seq x y z
N MET A 1 -16.72 -24.65 17.50
CA MET A 1 -15.45 -23.89 17.57
C MET A 1 -14.46 -24.44 16.57
N TYR A 2 -13.64 -23.60 15.93
CA TYR A 2 -12.57 -24.04 15.03
C TYR A 2 -11.35 -24.51 15.84
N THR A 3 -10.78 -25.67 15.50
CA THR A 3 -9.56 -26.19 16.16
C THR A 3 -8.35 -25.75 15.34
N PHE A 4 -7.46 -24.97 15.95
CA PHE A 4 -6.30 -24.41 15.25
C PHE A 4 -5.24 -25.49 14.95
N SER A 5 -4.72 -25.49 13.72
CA SER A 5 -3.68 -26.44 13.31
C SER A 5 -2.29 -25.99 13.79
N ASN A 6 -1.62 -26.83 14.58
CA ASN A 6 -0.23 -26.60 14.98
C ASN A 6 0.71 -26.49 13.78
N ARG A 7 0.44 -27.21 12.68
CA ARG A 7 1.24 -27.14 11.45
C ARG A 7 1.10 -25.78 10.76
N LEU A 8 -0.11 -25.23 10.72
CA LEU A 8 -0.35 -23.88 10.18
C LEU A 8 0.34 -22.82 11.04
N LYS A 9 0.32 -22.97 12.38
CA LYS A 9 1.05 -22.08 13.29
C LYS A 9 2.54 -22.02 12.95
N ILE A 10 3.17 -23.18 12.86
CA ILE A 10 4.61 -23.30 12.63
C ILE A 10 4.94 -22.78 11.22
N GLY A 11 4.16 -23.16 10.21
CA GLY A 11 4.33 -22.67 8.84
C GLY A 11 4.26 -21.15 8.76
N ALA A 12 3.28 -20.52 9.40
CA ALA A 12 3.16 -19.07 9.43
C ALA A 12 4.36 -18.40 10.11
N ILE A 13 4.86 -18.94 11.23
CA ILE A 13 6.05 -18.42 11.93
C ILE A 13 7.29 -18.52 11.05
N VAL A 14 7.48 -19.65 10.36
CA VAL A 14 8.61 -19.84 9.44
C VAL A 14 8.55 -18.83 8.29
N LEU A 15 7.37 -18.65 7.67
CA LEU A 15 7.19 -17.65 6.60
C LEU A 15 7.46 -16.22 7.08
N MET A 16 7.00 -15.85 8.28
CA MET A 16 7.30 -14.54 8.86
C MET A 16 8.81 -14.36 9.11
N ALA A 17 9.49 -15.38 9.64
CA ALA A 17 10.93 -15.32 9.90
C ALA A 17 11.74 -15.19 8.60
N LEU A 18 11.43 -16.01 7.59
CA LEU A 18 12.07 -15.94 6.27
C LEU A 18 11.81 -14.59 5.60
N GLY A 19 10.57 -14.08 5.68
CA GLY A 19 10.22 -12.76 5.16
C GLY A 19 11.01 -11.63 5.84
N ILE A 20 11.13 -11.66 7.18
CA ILE A 20 11.92 -10.67 7.93
C ILE A 20 13.40 -10.73 7.53
N VAL A 21 13.97 -11.93 7.41
CA VAL A 21 15.37 -12.10 6.96
C VAL A 21 15.54 -11.56 5.54
N GLY A 22 14.64 -11.91 4.61
CA GLY A 22 14.69 -11.43 3.23
C GLY A 22 14.57 -9.91 3.13
N MET A 23 13.67 -9.30 3.90
CA MET A 23 13.58 -7.84 4.00
C MET A 23 14.88 -7.24 4.57
N GLY A 24 15.41 -7.78 5.66
CA GLY A 24 16.64 -7.30 6.28
C GLY A 24 17.83 -7.32 5.33
N VAL A 25 17.98 -8.40 4.54
CA VAL A 25 19.00 -8.47 3.47
C VAL A 25 18.78 -7.37 2.44
N GLY A 26 17.53 -7.18 1.97
CA GLY A 26 17.20 -6.16 0.97
C GLY A 26 17.50 -4.72 1.41
N PHE A 27 17.32 -4.40 2.69
CA PHE A 27 17.65 -3.07 3.23
C PHE A 27 19.14 -2.85 3.48
N VAL A 28 19.89 -3.92 3.78
CA VAL A 28 21.35 -3.85 4.00
C VAL A 28 22.13 -3.87 2.67
N SER A 29 21.54 -4.39 1.60
CA SER A 29 22.18 -4.48 0.27
C SER A 29 22.03 -3.23 -0.60
N VAL A 30 21.58 -2.11 -0.04
CA VAL A 30 21.33 -0.87 -0.78
C VAL A 30 22.62 -0.06 -0.91
N PRO A 31 22.90 0.57 -2.07
CA PRO A 31 24.11 1.38 -2.23
C PRO A 31 24.10 2.61 -1.32
N SER A 32 25.26 2.87 -0.71
CA SER A 32 25.51 4.08 0.08
C SER A 32 26.15 5.20 -0.72
N THR A 33 26.75 4.89 -1.88
CA THR A 33 27.35 5.88 -2.78
C THR A 33 26.97 5.66 -4.25
N PRO A 34 27.07 6.69 -5.11
CA PRO A 34 26.77 6.55 -6.53
C PRO A 34 27.72 5.58 -7.25
N GLU A 35 28.98 5.46 -6.83
CA GLU A 35 29.91 4.49 -7.41
C GLU A 35 29.52 3.05 -7.09
N GLU A 36 29.03 2.80 -5.86
CA GLU A 36 28.50 1.49 -5.47
C GLU A 36 27.25 1.13 -6.29
N ALA A 37 26.35 2.10 -6.49
CA ALA A 37 25.16 1.93 -7.33
C ALA A 37 25.53 1.50 -8.77
N LYS A 38 26.52 2.17 -9.38
CA LYS A 38 27.06 1.79 -10.69
C LYS A 38 27.65 0.39 -10.71
N ALA A 39 28.50 0.06 -9.74
CA ALA A 39 29.15 -1.25 -9.64
C ALA A 39 28.11 -2.38 -9.51
N MET A 40 27.03 -2.15 -8.77
CA MET A 40 25.94 -3.11 -8.62
C MET A 40 25.19 -3.38 -9.92
N VAL A 41 24.93 -2.35 -10.75
CA VAL A 41 24.26 -2.51 -12.05
C VAL A 41 25.20 -3.16 -13.07
N ALA A 42 26.47 -2.72 -13.12
CA ALA A 42 27.46 -3.28 -14.03
C ALA A 42 27.72 -4.78 -13.76
N ALA A 43 27.76 -5.19 -12.48
CA ALA A 43 27.90 -6.60 -12.11
C ALA A 43 26.67 -7.46 -12.47
N HIS A 44 25.52 -6.85 -12.75
CA HIS A 44 24.26 -7.54 -13.06
C HIS A 44 24.02 -7.70 -14.56
N ASP A 45 24.68 -6.89 -15.40
CA ASP A 45 24.53 -6.87 -16.87
C ASP A 45 25.36 -7.98 -17.56
N ASP A 46 26.37 -8.54 -16.87
CA ASP A 46 27.17 -9.66 -17.36
C ASP A 46 26.42 -11.03 -17.35
N GLY A 47 25.13 -11.04 -16.99
CA GLY A 47 24.41 -12.26 -16.56
C GLY A 47 23.20 -12.72 -17.38
N HIS A 48 22.34 -11.85 -17.93
CA HIS A 48 21.10 -12.31 -18.57
C HIS A 48 20.60 -11.37 -19.68
N GLY A 49 20.32 -11.98 -20.84
CA GLY A 49 19.99 -11.32 -22.09
C GLY A 49 18.71 -10.49 -22.08
N ASP A 50 18.86 -9.35 -22.72
CA ASP A 50 17.85 -8.47 -23.29
C ASP A 50 16.90 -9.24 -24.23
N SER A 51 15.62 -9.27 -23.86
CA SER A 51 14.52 -9.46 -24.81
C SER A 51 13.26 -8.89 -24.16
N HIS A 52 13.01 -7.60 -24.36
CA HIS A 52 11.69 -6.99 -24.59
C HIS A 52 11.84 -5.46 -24.61
N ALA A 53 12.53 -4.95 -25.63
CA ALA A 53 12.31 -3.60 -26.11
C ALA A 53 11.10 -3.64 -27.05
N GLU A 54 9.94 -3.13 -26.62
CA GLU A 54 8.94 -2.67 -27.57
C GLU A 54 9.28 -1.25 -28.00
N GLU A 55 9.22 -1.06 -29.31
CA GLU A 55 9.56 0.13 -30.06
C GLU A 55 8.69 1.34 -29.67
N GLY A 56 9.33 2.41 -29.20
CA GLY A 56 8.83 3.77 -29.26
C GLY A 56 9.83 4.61 -30.03
N GLU A 57 9.44 5.07 -31.23
CA GLU A 57 10.29 5.62 -32.28
C GLU A 57 11.25 6.74 -31.85
N HIS A 58 12.45 6.66 -32.44
CA HIS A 58 13.55 7.60 -32.41
C HIS A 58 13.22 8.96 -33.04
N LEU A 59 13.65 10.03 -32.36
CA LEU A 59 14.33 11.15 -33.01
C LEU A 59 15.73 11.24 -32.41
N ALA A 60 16.65 10.44 -32.96
CA ALA A 60 18.07 10.58 -32.69
C ALA A 60 18.61 11.69 -33.61
N GLU A 61 18.83 12.87 -33.05
CA GLU A 61 19.73 13.84 -33.64
C GLU A 61 21.10 13.68 -32.97
N ASP A 62 22.01 13.13 -33.76
CA ASP A 62 23.42 12.90 -33.48
C ASP A 62 24.11 14.22 -33.17
N THR A 63 24.42 14.48 -31.89
CA THR A 63 25.36 15.52 -31.49
C THR A 63 26.30 14.99 -30.41
N ALA A 64 27.34 14.29 -30.87
CA ALA A 64 28.61 14.31 -30.19
C ALA A 64 29.07 15.78 -30.08
N HIS A 65 29.14 16.32 -28.85
CA HIS A 65 30.28 17.04 -28.28
C HIS A 65 29.91 17.84 -27.03
N ALA A 66 30.68 17.60 -25.96
CA ALA A 66 31.01 18.53 -24.87
C ALA A 66 29.89 18.89 -23.86
N GLY A 67 29.57 17.94 -22.98
CA GLY A 67 28.79 18.20 -21.76
C GLY A 67 28.75 17.01 -20.78
N THR A 68 29.85 16.25 -20.62
CA THR A 68 29.75 14.89 -20.07
C THR A 68 29.92 14.76 -18.55
N ALA A 69 30.42 15.76 -17.83
CA ALA A 69 30.68 15.58 -16.38
C ALA A 69 29.42 15.76 -15.50
N ASP A 70 28.55 16.72 -15.84
CA ASP A 70 27.38 17.08 -15.02
C ASP A 70 26.20 16.12 -15.24
N HIS A 71 26.01 15.68 -16.49
CA HIS A 71 24.98 14.69 -16.84
C HIS A 71 25.29 13.29 -16.29
N ASP A 72 26.57 12.91 -16.22
CA ASP A 72 26.96 11.62 -15.64
C ASP A 72 26.74 11.62 -14.12
N ALA A 73 27.07 12.71 -13.41
CA ALA A 73 26.86 12.81 -11.97
C ALA A 73 25.38 12.78 -11.57
N ALA A 74 24.52 13.53 -12.27
CA ALA A 74 23.08 13.54 -12.03
C ALA A 74 22.43 12.18 -12.33
N HIS A 75 22.89 11.48 -13.37
CA HIS A 75 22.44 10.13 -13.69
C HIS A 75 22.78 9.13 -12.58
N ASP A 76 23.97 9.23 -12.00
CA ASP A 76 24.45 8.34 -10.94
C ASP A 76 23.68 8.53 -9.64
N GLU A 77 23.39 9.79 -9.29
CA GLU A 77 22.61 10.13 -8.10
C GLU A 77 21.16 9.64 -8.24
N HIS A 78 20.55 9.83 -9.41
CA HIS A 78 19.22 9.31 -9.70
C HIS A 78 19.18 7.77 -9.62
N LEU A 79 20.17 7.08 -10.18
CA LEU A 79 20.28 5.62 -10.09
C LEU A 79 20.39 5.15 -8.63
N MET A 80 21.22 5.82 -7.83
CA MET A 80 21.37 5.51 -6.42
C MET A 80 20.04 5.64 -5.67
N HIS A 81 19.29 6.73 -5.89
CA HIS A 81 17.97 6.92 -5.27
C HIS A 81 16.95 5.86 -5.70
N GLN A 82 16.96 5.42 -6.96
CA GLN A 82 16.12 4.32 -7.42
C GLN A 82 16.43 3.01 -6.68
N LEU A 83 17.72 2.68 -6.52
CA LEU A 83 18.14 1.48 -5.80
C LEU A 83 17.81 1.56 -4.29
N GLN A 84 17.94 2.75 -3.69
CA GLN A 84 17.56 3.01 -2.29
C GLN A 84 16.07 2.87 -2.02
N ASN A 85 15.22 3.28 -2.97
CA ASN A 85 13.78 3.17 -2.83
C ASN A 85 13.25 1.74 -3.11
N ARG A 86 13.99 0.91 -3.85
CA ARG A 86 13.56 -0.45 -4.24
C ARG A 86 13.05 -1.32 -3.08
N PRO A 87 13.75 -1.47 -1.93
CA PRO A 87 13.22 -2.25 -0.81
C PRO A 87 11.97 -1.62 -0.16
N TRP A 88 11.89 -0.28 -0.11
CA TRP A 88 10.72 0.43 0.41
C TRP A 88 9.47 0.17 -0.45
N SER A 89 9.58 0.33 -1.78
CA SER A 89 8.49 0.06 -2.71
C SER A 89 8.05 -1.41 -2.68
N ALA A 90 9.00 -2.35 -2.55
CA ALA A 90 8.68 -3.77 -2.44
C ALA A 90 7.83 -4.08 -1.18
N VAL A 91 8.21 -3.52 -0.03
CA VAL A 91 7.44 -3.67 1.21
C VAL A 91 6.08 -2.97 1.10
N TYR A 92 6.04 -1.78 0.49
CA TYR A 92 4.83 -1.01 0.29
C TYR A 92 3.79 -1.77 -0.54
N VAL A 93 4.19 -2.28 -1.72
CA VAL A 93 3.32 -3.05 -2.60
C VAL A 93 2.80 -4.31 -1.90
N ALA A 94 3.67 -5.05 -1.22
CA ALA A 94 3.27 -6.27 -0.50
C ALA A 94 2.28 -5.96 0.64
N ALA A 95 2.59 -4.97 1.48
CA ALA A 95 1.73 -4.56 2.59
C ALA A 95 0.36 -4.08 2.09
N PHE A 96 0.36 -3.24 1.06
CA PHE A 96 -0.84 -2.69 0.45
C PHE A 96 -1.71 -3.79 -0.20
N PHE A 97 -1.10 -4.75 -0.90
CA PHE A 97 -1.81 -5.87 -1.53
C PHE A 97 -2.59 -6.73 -0.51
N PHE A 98 -1.93 -7.19 0.57
CA PHE A 98 -2.60 -8.00 1.58
C PHE A 98 -3.64 -7.21 2.38
N PHE A 99 -3.40 -5.91 2.59
CA PHE A 99 -4.38 -5.00 3.18
C PHE A 99 -5.63 -4.87 2.30
N MET A 100 -5.47 -4.71 0.97
CA MET A 100 -6.57 -4.63 0.01
C MET A 100 -7.41 -5.91 -0.05
N ILE A 101 -6.82 -7.09 0.12
CA ILE A 101 -7.60 -8.34 0.23
C ILE A 101 -8.56 -8.27 1.42
N ALA A 102 -8.07 -7.85 2.59
CA ALA A 102 -8.91 -7.74 3.79
C ALA A 102 -10.00 -6.67 3.61
N LEU A 103 -9.67 -5.53 3.02
CA LEU A 103 -10.63 -4.46 2.75
C LEU A 103 -11.69 -4.87 1.72
N GLY A 104 -11.30 -5.57 0.65
CA GLY A 104 -12.21 -6.08 -0.37
C GLY A 104 -13.21 -7.10 0.20
N VAL A 105 -12.76 -7.98 1.10
CA VAL A 105 -13.67 -8.89 1.81
C VAL A 105 -14.62 -8.12 2.73
N LEU A 106 -14.18 -7.03 3.37
CA LEU A 106 -15.05 -6.19 4.20
C LEU A 106 -16.13 -5.49 3.37
N ALA A 107 -15.76 -4.96 2.19
CA ALA A 107 -16.69 -4.38 1.24
C ALA A 107 -17.71 -5.41 0.77
N PHE A 108 -17.25 -6.58 0.34
CA PHE A 108 -18.13 -7.66 -0.10
C PHE A 108 -19.05 -8.15 1.03
N TYR A 109 -18.55 -8.27 2.25
CA TYR A 109 -19.33 -8.60 3.43
C TYR A 109 -20.45 -7.57 3.71
N ALA A 110 -20.14 -6.27 3.58
CA ALA A 110 -21.13 -5.22 3.72
C ALA A 110 -22.22 -5.29 2.63
N ILE A 111 -21.84 -5.56 1.38
CA ILE A 111 -22.77 -5.77 0.26
C ILE A 111 -23.72 -6.91 0.58
N GLN A 112 -23.20 -8.06 1.04
CA GLN A 112 -24.03 -9.23 1.35
C GLN A 112 -25.07 -8.93 2.43
N ARG A 113 -24.69 -8.16 3.47
CA ARG A 113 -25.62 -7.73 4.52
C ARG A 113 -26.64 -6.72 4.02
N ALA A 114 -26.21 -5.73 3.24
CA ALA A 114 -27.09 -4.70 2.68
C ALA A 114 -28.06 -5.26 1.63
N ALA A 115 -27.65 -6.27 0.87
CA ALA A 115 -28.49 -6.95 -0.12
C ALA A 115 -29.41 -8.03 0.50
N GLN A 116 -29.25 -8.33 1.79
CA GLN A 116 -29.97 -9.41 2.49
C GLN A 116 -29.89 -10.76 1.75
N ALA A 117 -28.71 -11.09 1.24
CA ALA A 117 -28.50 -12.32 0.50
C ALA A 117 -28.72 -13.56 1.40
N GLY A 118 -29.52 -14.52 0.92
CA GLY A 118 -29.92 -15.69 1.72
C GLY A 118 -28.85 -16.80 1.86
N TRP A 119 -27.82 -16.79 1.01
CA TRP A 119 -26.80 -17.85 0.97
C TRP A 119 -25.53 -17.51 1.77
N SER A 120 -25.21 -16.22 1.88
CA SER A 120 -23.99 -15.73 2.52
C SER A 120 -23.93 -15.80 4.06
N PRO A 121 -25.03 -15.96 4.82
CA PRO A 121 -24.95 -16.11 6.28
C PRO A 121 -24.03 -17.25 6.74
N LEU A 122 -23.97 -18.34 5.97
CA LEU A 122 -23.10 -19.50 6.23
C LEU A 122 -21.60 -19.14 6.13
N LEU A 123 -21.24 -18.07 5.42
CA LEU A 123 -19.87 -17.66 5.16
C LEU A 123 -19.43 -16.47 6.03
N PHE A 124 -20.34 -15.76 6.70
CA PHE A 124 -20.03 -14.54 7.44
C PHE A 124 -18.94 -14.71 8.50
N ARG A 125 -18.91 -15.83 9.22
CA ARG A 125 -17.87 -16.10 10.22
C ARG A 125 -16.48 -16.23 9.60
N VAL A 126 -16.38 -16.76 8.37
CA VAL A 126 -15.11 -16.82 7.62
C VAL A 126 -14.70 -15.43 7.15
N MET A 127 -15.63 -14.64 6.62
CA MET A 127 -15.37 -13.27 6.16
C MET A 127 -14.94 -12.35 7.33
N GLU A 128 -15.59 -12.46 8.48
CA GLU A 128 -15.21 -11.77 9.73
C GLU A 128 -13.81 -12.19 10.22
N GLY A 129 -13.42 -13.44 9.96
CA GLY A 129 -12.08 -13.96 10.23
C GLY A 129 -11.02 -13.36 9.31
N ILE A 130 -11.27 -13.34 7.99
CA ILE A 130 -10.34 -12.76 7.00
C ILE A 130 -10.14 -11.26 7.24
N THR A 131 -11.24 -10.53 7.47
CA THR A 131 -11.21 -9.08 7.76
C THR A 131 -10.54 -8.73 9.10
N ALA A 132 -10.15 -9.71 9.91
CA ALA A 132 -9.32 -9.46 11.10
C ALA A 132 -7.93 -8.92 10.74
N TYR A 133 -7.41 -9.20 9.55
CA TYR A 133 -6.14 -8.66 9.07
C TYR A 133 -6.19 -7.16 8.74
N LEU A 134 -7.38 -6.57 8.59
CA LEU A 134 -7.55 -5.16 8.25
C LEU A 134 -6.83 -4.23 9.24
N VAL A 135 -6.90 -4.53 10.54
CA VAL A 135 -6.27 -3.72 11.59
C VAL A 135 -4.74 -3.79 11.51
N PRO A 136 -4.08 -4.95 11.62
CA PRO A 136 -2.62 -5.00 11.52
C PRO A 136 -2.09 -4.57 10.14
N GLY A 137 -2.78 -4.92 9.05
CA GLY A 137 -2.41 -4.48 7.70
C GLY A 137 -2.55 -2.96 7.52
N GLY A 138 -3.64 -2.37 8.03
CA GLY A 138 -3.85 -0.92 8.00
C GLY A 138 -2.82 -0.15 8.83
N ILE A 139 -2.43 -0.68 10.00
CA ILE A 139 -1.34 -0.12 10.81
C ILE A 139 -0.02 -0.17 10.04
N ALA A 140 0.30 -1.30 9.40
CA ALA A 140 1.54 -1.43 8.62
C ALA A 140 1.62 -0.41 7.47
N VAL A 141 0.53 -0.26 6.70
CA VAL A 141 0.45 0.75 5.63
C VAL A 141 0.59 2.16 6.21
N PHE A 142 -0.14 2.48 7.29
CA PHE A 142 -0.06 3.80 7.91
C PHE A 142 1.34 4.14 8.43
N VAL A 143 2.04 3.18 9.04
CA VAL A 143 3.43 3.37 9.48
C VAL A 143 4.34 3.65 8.29
N LEU A 144 4.21 2.94 7.17
CA LEU A 144 4.98 3.21 5.96
C LEU A 144 4.74 4.63 5.43
N LEU A 145 3.49 5.08 5.42
CA LEU A 145 3.13 6.46 5.02
C LEU A 145 3.77 7.50 5.95
N VAL A 146 3.78 7.27 7.26
CA VAL A 146 4.46 8.14 8.23
C VAL A 146 5.97 8.17 7.98
N LEU A 147 6.59 7.02 7.72
CA LEU A 147 8.03 6.94 7.42
C LEU A 147 8.39 7.69 6.13
N SER A 148 7.53 7.66 5.11
CA SER A 148 7.69 8.48 3.91
C SER A 148 7.62 9.98 4.21
N VAL A 149 6.63 10.41 5.00
CA VAL A 149 6.50 11.82 5.42
C VAL A 149 7.68 12.28 6.29
N MET A 150 8.30 11.37 7.03
CA MET A 150 9.50 11.64 7.82
C MET A 150 10.81 11.55 7.01
N HIS A 151 10.73 11.41 5.67
CA HIS A 151 11.87 11.31 4.75
C HIS A 151 12.81 10.12 5.02
N PHE A 152 12.30 9.01 5.56
CA PHE A 152 13.06 7.75 5.61
C PHE A 152 13.14 7.05 4.25
N ASN A 153 12.30 7.46 3.30
CA ASN A 153 12.29 7.02 1.91
C ASN A 153 11.77 8.14 1.02
N HIS A 154 12.00 8.02 -0.30
CA HIS A 154 11.57 9.01 -1.29
C HIS A 154 10.58 8.38 -2.29
N MET A 155 9.61 7.61 -1.80
CA MET A 155 8.60 6.97 -2.66
C MET A 155 7.58 7.95 -3.25
N PHE A 156 7.36 9.10 -2.61
CA PHE A 156 6.41 10.12 -3.03
C PHE A 156 7.15 11.40 -3.39
N VAL A 157 7.24 11.70 -4.68
CA VAL A 157 8.05 12.81 -5.21
C VAL A 157 7.60 14.17 -4.63
N TRP A 158 6.29 14.37 -4.49
CA TRP A 158 5.70 15.61 -3.96
C TRP A 158 5.95 15.86 -2.47
N MET A 159 6.54 14.91 -1.73
CA MET A 159 6.93 15.13 -0.34
C MET A 159 8.26 15.90 -0.22
N ASP A 160 9.04 15.99 -1.30
CA ASP A 160 10.27 16.78 -1.36
C ASP A 160 9.96 18.27 -1.59
N ALA A 161 10.43 19.12 -0.68
CA ALA A 161 10.17 20.56 -0.73
C ALA A 161 10.90 21.25 -1.89
N ASP A 162 12.09 20.77 -2.28
CA ASP A 162 12.88 21.35 -3.35
C ASP A 162 12.21 21.04 -4.70
N VAL A 163 11.73 19.81 -4.89
CA VAL A 163 10.98 19.42 -6.09
C VAL A 163 9.68 20.22 -6.23
N VAL A 164 8.94 20.42 -5.14
CA VAL A 164 7.71 21.22 -5.16
C VAL A 164 8.00 22.71 -5.42
N ALA A 165 9.15 23.24 -4.98
CA ALA A 165 9.52 24.63 -5.24
C ALA A 165 9.79 24.91 -6.73
N GLU A 166 10.23 23.90 -7.48
CA GLU A 166 10.56 24.01 -8.90
C GLU A 166 9.38 23.64 -9.83
N ASP A 167 8.41 22.85 -9.36
CA ASP A 167 7.26 22.39 -10.16
C ASP A 167 5.95 23.16 -9.88
N ALA A 168 5.53 23.99 -10.83
CA ALA A 168 4.30 24.76 -10.76
C ALA A 168 3.01 23.90 -10.68
N LEU A 169 3.01 22.68 -11.25
CA LEU A 169 1.88 21.76 -11.15
C LEU A 169 1.74 21.22 -9.73
N LEU A 170 2.86 20.87 -9.08
CA LEU A 170 2.86 20.43 -7.68
C LEU A 170 2.43 21.55 -6.74
N GLN A 171 2.87 22.79 -6.99
CA GLN A 171 2.39 23.96 -6.24
C GLN A 171 0.87 24.12 -6.34
N GLY A 172 0.29 23.90 -7.52
CA GLY A 172 -1.16 23.90 -7.72
C GLY A 172 -1.89 22.79 -6.95
N LYS A 173 -1.23 21.66 -6.68
CA LYS A 173 -1.77 20.50 -5.95
C LYS A 173 -1.50 20.54 -4.45
N ALA A 174 -0.66 21.46 -3.96
CA ALA A 174 -0.21 21.52 -2.56
C ALA A 174 -1.35 21.64 -1.53
N GLY A 175 -2.52 22.15 -1.92
CA GLY A 175 -3.70 22.14 -1.05
C GLY A 175 -4.20 20.73 -0.69
N TYR A 176 -4.01 19.77 -1.59
CA TYR A 176 -4.37 18.36 -1.40
C TYR A 176 -3.17 17.49 -1.03
N LEU A 177 -2.07 17.63 -1.78
CA LEU A 177 -0.78 16.95 -1.59
C LEU A 177 0.06 17.70 -0.54
N ASN A 178 -0.43 17.68 0.69
CA ASN A 178 0.26 18.19 1.87
C ASN A 178 0.48 17.03 2.84
N PRO A 179 1.71 16.79 3.33
CA PRO A 179 2.00 15.67 4.22
C PRO A 179 1.09 15.56 5.45
N THR A 180 0.76 16.69 6.08
CA THR A 180 -0.12 16.69 7.27
C THR A 180 -1.54 16.30 6.90
N PHE A 181 -2.09 16.90 5.85
CA PHE A 181 -3.46 16.62 5.42
C PHE A 181 -3.59 15.19 4.87
N PHE A 182 -2.58 14.72 4.15
CA PHE A 182 -2.46 13.35 3.67
C PHE A 182 -2.55 12.32 4.80
N LEU A 183 -1.78 12.48 5.88
CA LEU A 183 -1.83 11.57 7.04
C LEU A 183 -3.18 11.64 7.77
N ILE A 184 -3.78 12.82 7.89
CA ILE A 184 -5.12 12.98 8.48
C ILE A 184 -6.16 12.23 7.64
N ARG A 185 -6.14 12.38 6.31
CA ARG A 185 -7.05 11.63 5.42
C ARG A 185 -6.84 10.13 5.56
N ALA A 186 -5.59 9.67 5.53
CA ALA A 186 -5.27 8.27 5.70
C ALA A 186 -5.81 7.70 7.03
N ALA A 187 -5.67 8.44 8.13
CA ALA A 187 -6.20 8.07 9.43
C ALA A 187 -7.74 8.02 9.44
N ILE A 188 -8.41 8.94 8.76
CA ILE A 188 -9.88 8.95 8.62
C ILE A 188 -10.35 7.74 7.82
N PHE A 189 -9.69 7.42 6.70
CA PHE A 189 -10.05 6.28 5.85
C PHE A 189 -9.93 4.96 6.63
N LEU A 190 -8.74 4.71 7.20
CA LEU A 190 -8.47 3.52 8.00
C LEU A 190 -9.38 3.44 9.23
N GLY A 191 -9.55 4.55 9.94
CA GLY A 191 -10.39 4.63 11.13
C GLY A 191 -11.85 4.29 10.81
N GLY A 192 -12.39 4.81 9.71
CA GLY A 192 -13.76 4.50 9.29
C GLY A 192 -13.96 3.05 8.88
N TRP A 193 -13.02 2.46 8.14
CA TRP A 193 -13.10 1.05 7.73
C TRP A 193 -12.96 0.10 8.93
N ILE A 194 -12.01 0.36 9.83
CA ILE A 194 -11.81 -0.41 11.07
C ILE A 194 -13.03 -0.28 11.98
N LEU A 195 -13.59 0.93 12.12
CA LEU A 195 -14.80 1.17 12.92
C LEU A 195 -15.96 0.30 12.42
N TYR A 196 -16.22 0.29 11.11
CA TYR A 196 -17.27 -0.56 10.56
C TYR A 196 -17.01 -2.05 10.84
N ARG A 197 -15.78 -2.52 10.64
CA ARG A 197 -15.38 -3.91 10.91
C ARG A 197 -15.70 -4.31 12.36
N GLU A 198 -15.29 -3.49 13.34
CA GLU A 198 -15.50 -3.80 14.76
C GLU A 198 -16.98 -3.73 15.14
N VAL A 199 -17.70 -2.69 14.69
CA VAL A 199 -19.13 -2.53 14.98
C VAL A 199 -19.93 -3.67 14.36
N SER A 200 -19.67 -4.00 13.09
CA SER A 200 -20.39 -5.06 12.39
C SER A 200 -20.15 -6.43 13.02
N ARG A 201 -18.90 -6.77 13.35
CA ARG A 201 -18.58 -8.02 14.04
C ARG A 201 -19.23 -8.08 15.42
N ARG A 202 -19.20 -6.99 16.19
CA ARG A 202 -19.84 -6.93 17.52
C ARG A 202 -21.35 -7.17 17.44
N LEU A 203 -22.02 -6.53 16.47
CA LEU A 203 -23.46 -6.73 16.25
C LEU A 203 -23.77 -8.15 15.75
N SER A 204 -22.89 -8.71 14.92
CA SER A 204 -23.02 -10.08 14.42
C SER A 204 -22.95 -11.12 15.54
N LEU A 205 -22.01 -10.97 16.48
CA LEU A 205 -21.92 -11.86 17.66
C LEU A 205 -23.10 -11.67 18.61
N ALA A 206 -23.49 -10.41 18.86
CA ALA A 206 -24.64 -10.12 19.72
C ALA A 206 -25.98 -10.60 19.14
N GLN A 207 -26.07 -10.83 17.83
CA GLN A 207 -27.26 -11.39 17.19
C GLN A 207 -27.40 -12.90 17.42
N ASP A 208 -26.30 -13.63 17.62
CA ASP A 208 -26.33 -15.07 17.90
C ASP A 208 -26.99 -15.40 19.26
N GLU A 209 -26.89 -14.47 20.21
CA GLU A 209 -27.43 -14.61 21.58
C GLU A 209 -28.77 -13.90 21.77
N ALA A 210 -29.25 -13.15 20.78
CA ALA A 210 -30.47 -12.35 20.89
C ALA A 210 -31.72 -13.14 20.50
N SER A 211 -32.84 -12.87 21.18
CA SER A 211 -34.17 -13.40 20.84
C SER A 211 -34.93 -12.53 19.83
N ASP A 212 -34.37 -11.40 19.42
CA ASP A 212 -34.94 -10.46 18.46
C ASP A 212 -33.97 -10.13 17.31
N ASN A 213 -34.43 -9.40 16.29
CA ASN A 213 -33.62 -9.06 15.11
C ASN A 213 -33.00 -7.66 15.17
N ARG A 214 -32.92 -7.02 16.33
CA ARG A 214 -32.48 -5.61 16.42
C ARG A 214 -31.02 -5.45 16.01
N ASN A 215 -30.16 -6.41 16.34
CA ASN A 215 -28.75 -6.35 15.98
C ASN A 215 -28.54 -6.54 14.48
N PHE A 216 -29.31 -7.44 13.85
CA PHE A 216 -29.36 -7.61 12.40
C PHE A 216 -29.75 -6.31 11.69
N VAL A 217 -30.86 -5.68 12.09
CA VAL A 217 -31.33 -4.43 11.48
C VAL A 217 -30.33 -3.28 11.68
N LYS A 218 -29.70 -3.19 12.85
CA LYS A 218 -28.62 -2.21 13.08
C LYS A 218 -27.45 -2.47 12.14
N ASN A 219 -27.04 -3.72 11.99
CA ASN A 219 -25.89 -4.08 11.15
C ASN A 219 -26.17 -3.83 9.67
N PHE A 220 -27.40 -4.06 9.21
CA PHE A 220 -27.87 -3.65 7.87
C PHE A 220 -27.68 -2.15 7.65
N ARG A 221 -28.12 -1.31 8.60
CA ARG A 221 -27.99 0.16 8.51
C ARG A 221 -26.53 0.61 8.51
N TRP A 222 -25.69 0.01 9.36
CA TRP A 222 -24.25 0.25 9.37
C TRP A 222 -23.59 -0.15 8.06
N SER A 223 -24.01 -1.27 7.46
CA SER A 223 -23.48 -1.75 6.18
C SER A 223 -23.83 -0.79 5.04
N ALA A 224 -25.08 -0.32 4.97
CA ALA A 224 -25.49 0.66 3.97
C ALA A 224 -24.70 1.98 4.09
N GLY A 225 -24.55 2.51 5.32
CA GLY A 225 -23.76 3.72 5.55
C GLY A 225 -22.28 3.53 5.24
N PHE A 226 -21.71 2.39 5.63
CA PHE A 226 -20.33 2.04 5.31
C PHE A 226 -20.09 1.94 3.81
N LEU A 227 -21.01 1.38 3.02
CA LEU A 227 -20.81 1.29 1.56
C LEU A 227 -20.69 2.67 0.90
N VAL A 228 -21.48 3.66 1.34
CA VAL A 228 -21.35 5.04 0.86
C VAL A 228 -20.00 5.63 1.25
N PHE A 229 -19.61 5.48 2.53
CA PHE A 229 -18.32 5.94 3.03
C PHE A 229 -17.15 5.27 2.29
N TYR A 230 -17.23 3.96 2.09
CA TYR A 230 -16.24 3.12 1.42
C TYR A 230 -16.01 3.59 -0.01
N LEU A 231 -17.06 3.78 -0.81
CA LEU A 231 -16.90 4.19 -2.21
C LEU A 231 -16.16 5.53 -2.35
N VAL A 232 -16.48 6.51 -1.49
CA VAL A 232 -15.80 7.82 -1.51
C VAL A 232 -14.36 7.69 -1.04
N THR A 233 -14.15 7.03 0.09
CA THR A 233 -12.82 6.93 0.71
C THR A 233 -11.87 6.02 -0.05
N GLU A 234 -12.36 4.99 -0.73
CA GLU A 234 -11.56 4.10 -1.56
C GLU A 234 -11.06 4.83 -2.82
N SER A 235 -11.92 5.62 -3.47
CA SER A 235 -11.50 6.44 -4.62
C SER A 235 -10.45 7.48 -4.23
N MET A 236 -10.66 8.20 -3.13
CA MET A 236 -9.68 9.16 -2.61
C MET A 236 -8.39 8.47 -2.16
N MET A 237 -8.48 7.27 -1.57
CA MET A 237 -7.32 6.47 -1.22
C MET A 237 -6.51 6.07 -2.47
N SER A 238 -7.16 5.72 -3.57
CA SER A 238 -6.46 5.44 -4.84
C SER A 238 -5.67 6.65 -5.34
N TRP A 239 -6.22 7.86 -5.20
CA TRP A 239 -5.50 9.09 -5.55
C TRP A 239 -4.29 9.28 -4.63
N ASP A 240 -4.50 9.12 -3.33
CA ASP A 240 -3.49 9.36 -2.31
C ASP A 240 -2.36 8.30 -2.34
N TRP A 241 -2.67 7.02 -2.41
CA TRP A 241 -1.71 5.94 -2.10
C TRP A 241 -1.16 5.24 -3.34
N ILE A 242 -1.77 5.44 -4.51
CA ILE A 242 -1.31 4.85 -5.76
C ILE A 242 -0.91 5.95 -6.74
N MET A 243 -1.85 6.82 -7.10
CA MET A 243 -1.60 7.83 -8.14
C MET A 243 -0.58 8.87 -7.71
N SER A 244 -0.57 9.29 -6.43
CA SER A 244 0.37 10.31 -5.97
C SER A 244 1.84 9.89 -5.96
N VAL A 245 2.16 8.62 -6.24
CA VAL A 245 3.54 8.19 -6.50
C VAL A 245 4.08 8.88 -7.77
N ASP A 246 3.20 9.13 -8.74
CA ASP A 246 3.47 9.89 -9.97
C ASP A 246 2.49 11.09 -10.05
N PRO A 247 2.82 12.20 -9.36
CA PRO A 247 1.85 13.21 -8.94
C PRO A 247 1.24 14.12 -10.02
#